data_AF-E2AC54-F1
#
_entry.id   AF-E2AC54-F1
#
_cell.length_a   1.000
_cell.length_b   1.000
_cell.length_c   1.000
_cell.angle_alpha   90.00
_cell.angle_beta   90.00
_cell.angle_gamma   90.00
#
_symmetry.space_group_name_H-M   'P 1'
#
loop_
_entity.id
_entity.type
_entity.pdbx_description
1 polymer ?
#
loop_
_entity_poly.entity_id
_entity_poly.type
_entity_poly.pdbx_seq_one_letter_code
_entity_poly.pdbx_strand_id
1 'polypeptide(L)'
;DLTHRYYSMKLFRCWLKKNFERNWKKFINKPHQQQILEKVLAITLQWCHPEKYISSSHVDKLIEDIMQNVLKLLKEKSPTHEIFSISSKQFSFWKHNNIHENYWGETSARQIKCRLDDIILN
;
A
#
# COMPACT_ATOMS: atom_id res chain seq x y z
N ASP A 1 38.74 -6.32 -8.05
CA ASP A 1 39.14 -7.41 -7.14
C ASP A 1 37.91 -8.23 -6.73
N LEU A 2 37.94 -9.54 -6.96
CA LEU A 2 36.84 -10.48 -6.66
C LEU A 2 36.60 -10.63 -5.16
N THR A 3 37.64 -10.50 -4.34
CA THR A 3 37.58 -10.64 -2.88
C THR A 3 36.73 -9.53 -2.27
N HIS A 4 36.98 -8.28 -2.65
CA HIS A 4 36.20 -7.13 -2.21
C HIS A 4 34.72 -7.26 -2.62
N ARG A 5 34.44 -7.68 -3.85
CA ARG A 5 33.05 -7.87 -4.33
C ARG A 5 32.32 -8.93 -3.51
N TYR A 6 32.97 -10.05 -3.20
CA TYR A 6 32.40 -11.12 -2.38
C TYR A 6 32.03 -10.62 -0.98
N TYR A 7 32.95 -9.95 -0.28
CA TYR A 7 32.69 -9.44 1.07
C TYR A 7 31.60 -8.37 1.06
N SER A 8 31.58 -7.46 0.07
CA SER A 8 30.53 -6.46 -0.07
C SER A 8 29.14 -7.10 -0.23
N MET A 9 29.01 -8.14 -1.06
CA MET A 9 27.73 -8.85 -1.22
C MET A 9 27.30 -9.56 0.08
N LYS A 10 28.24 -10.13 0.83
CA LYS A 10 27.96 -10.77 2.12
C LYS A 10 27.47 -9.76 3.15
N LEU A 11 28.16 -8.63 3.28
CA LEU A 11 27.78 -7.53 4.18
C LEU A 11 26.41 -6.96 3.80
N PHE A 12 26.16 -6.74 2.50
CA PHE A 12 24.87 -6.26 2.01
C PHE A 12 23.72 -7.21 2.36
N ARG A 13 23.90 -8.52 2.17
CA ARG A 13 22.89 -9.53 2.57
C ARG A 13 22.64 -9.53 4.07
N CYS A 14 23.69 -9.44 4.90
CA CYS A 14 23.55 -9.35 6.35
C CYS A 14 22.77 -8.08 6.75
N TRP A 15 23.10 -6.94 6.15
CA TRP A 15 22.42 -5.68 6.38
C TRP A 15 20.94 -5.75 5.99
N LEU A 16 20.63 -6.29 4.81
CA LEU A 16 19.25 -6.51 4.37
C LEU A 16 18.48 -7.33 5.39
N LYS A 17 19.08 -8.43 5.89
CA LYS A 17 18.40 -9.34 6.83
C LYS A 17 18.04 -8.61 8.10
N LYS A 18 18.98 -7.82 8.62
CA LYS A 18 18.76 -7.00 9.81
C LYS A 18 17.73 -5.90 9.58
N ASN A 19 17.73 -5.27 8.41
CA ASN A 19 16.73 -4.26 8.07
C ASN A 19 15.32 -4.86 7.99
N PHE A 20 15.18 -6.03 7.34
CA PHE A 20 13.91 -6.77 7.28
C PHE A 20 13.43 -7.18 8.67
N GLU A 21 14.27 -7.86 9.46
CA GLU A 21 13.94 -8.27 10.85
C GLU A 21 13.46 -7.08 11.68
N ARG A 22 14.15 -5.95 11.58
CA ARG A 22 13.80 -4.72 12.29
C ARG A 22 12.45 -4.16 11.82
N ASN A 23 12.24 -4.05 10.52
CA ASN A 23 11.01 -3.47 9.97
C ASN A 23 9.80 -4.38 10.23
N TRP A 24 9.98 -5.70 10.09
CA TRP A 24 8.97 -6.70 10.41
C TRP A 24 8.58 -6.67 11.88
N LYS A 25 9.57 -6.63 12.80
CA LYS A 25 9.30 -6.51 14.24
C LYS A 25 8.56 -5.22 14.60
N LYS A 26 8.96 -4.09 13.99
CA LYS A 26 8.24 -2.81 14.17
C LYS A 26 6.80 -2.89 13.67
N PHE A 27 6.56 -3.61 12.57
CA PHE A 27 5.24 -3.78 11.99
C PHE A 27 4.34 -4.67 12.83
N ILE A 28 4.78 -5.86 13.21
CA ILE A 28 3.96 -6.83 13.97
C ILE A 28 3.65 -6.35 15.40
N ASN A 29 4.46 -5.43 15.93
CA ASN A 29 4.23 -4.80 17.23
C ASN A 29 3.19 -3.66 17.17
N LYS A 30 2.70 -3.28 15.99
CA LYS A 30 1.59 -2.32 15.87
C LYS A 30 0.26 -2.97 16.29
N PRO A 31 -0.74 -2.17 16.69
CA PRO A 31 -2.10 -2.69 16.86
C PRO A 31 -2.55 -3.48 15.62
N HIS A 32 -3.28 -4.58 15.82
CA HIS A 32 -3.74 -5.45 14.73
C HIS A 32 -4.43 -4.68 13.59
N GLN A 33 -5.19 -3.65 13.96
CA GLN A 33 -5.85 -2.80 12.99
C GLN A 33 -4.86 -2.05 12.07
N GLN A 34 -3.67 -1.68 12.55
CA GLN A 34 -2.65 -0.99 11.74
C GLN A 34 -1.71 -1.96 11.00
N GLN A 35 -1.92 -3.27 11.13
CA GLN A 35 -1.16 -4.29 10.41
C GLN A 35 -1.77 -4.50 9.02
N ILE A 36 -1.72 -3.45 8.20
CA ILE A 36 -2.33 -3.43 6.86
C ILE A 36 -1.46 -4.11 5.81
N LEU A 37 -2.11 -4.67 4.78
CA LEU A 37 -1.46 -5.48 3.74
C LEU A 37 -0.45 -4.67 2.92
N GLU A 38 -0.72 -3.39 2.68
CA GLU A 38 0.13 -2.45 1.95
C GLU A 38 1.53 -2.36 2.57
N LYS A 39 1.61 -2.37 3.91
CA LYS A 39 2.89 -2.33 4.62
C LYS A 39 3.61 -3.66 4.58
N VAL A 40 2.88 -4.79 4.64
CA VAL A 40 3.44 -6.13 4.44
C VAL A 40 4.07 -6.23 3.04
N LEU A 41 3.35 -5.78 2.01
CA LEU A 41 3.82 -5.76 0.63
C LEU A 41 5.07 -4.89 0.49
N ALA A 42 5.08 -3.68 1.05
CA ALA A 42 6.25 -2.81 1.03
C ALA A 42 7.49 -3.44 1.68
N ILE A 43 7.35 -4.06 2.86
CA ILE A 43 8.45 -4.74 3.56
C ILE A 43 8.96 -5.95 2.74
N THR A 44 8.03 -6.70 2.15
CA THR A 44 8.35 -7.89 1.35
C THR A 44 9.08 -7.49 0.06
N LEU A 45 8.62 -6.45 -0.63
CA LEU A 45 9.26 -5.94 -1.84
C LEU A 45 10.66 -5.39 -1.57
N GLN A 46 10.88 -4.70 -0.45
CA GLN A 46 12.22 -4.24 -0.05
C GLN A 46 13.19 -5.41 0.19
N TRP A 47 12.68 -6.53 0.68
CA TRP A 47 13.46 -7.73 0.93
C TRP A 47 13.79 -8.50 -0.35
N CYS A 48 12.78 -8.72 -1.19
CA CYS A 48 12.92 -9.49 -2.44
C CYS A 48 13.65 -8.70 -3.53
N HIS A 49 13.48 -7.37 -3.56
CA HIS A 49 14.00 -6.48 -4.59
C HIS A 49 14.69 -5.25 -3.98
N PRO A 50 15.76 -5.44 -3.20
CA PRO A 50 16.45 -4.35 -2.52
C PRO A 50 17.03 -3.30 -3.48
N GLU A 51 17.36 -3.70 -4.71
CA GLU A 51 17.83 -2.83 -5.79
C GLU A 51 16.78 -1.86 -6.32
N LYS A 52 15.49 -2.14 -6.10
CA LYS A 52 14.39 -1.29 -6.57
C LYS A 52 14.07 -0.12 -5.62
N TYR A 53 14.69 -0.09 -4.43
CA TYR A 53 14.51 0.99 -3.44
C TYR A 53 13.05 1.38 -3.16
N ILE A 54 12.15 0.38 -3.11
CA ILE A 54 10.72 0.60 -2.90
C ILE A 54 10.49 0.93 -1.42
N SER A 55 10.40 2.21 -1.06
CA SER A 55 10.06 2.61 0.30
C SER A 55 8.56 2.41 0.57
N SER A 56 8.17 2.35 1.84
CA SER A 56 6.74 2.39 2.19
C SER A 56 6.07 3.68 1.72
N SER A 57 6.80 4.79 1.65
CA SER A 57 6.27 6.05 1.11
C SER A 57 6.02 5.99 -0.40
N HIS A 58 6.83 5.25 -1.16
CA HIS A 58 6.56 5.00 -2.59
C HIS A 58 5.24 4.24 -2.77
N VAL A 59 5.01 3.20 -1.97
CA VAL A 59 3.75 2.44 -1.98
C VAL A 59 2.57 3.33 -1.57
N ASP A 60 2.71 4.10 -0.49
CA ASP A 60 1.65 5.01 -0.01
C ASP A 60 1.27 6.04 -1.08
N LYS A 61 2.26 6.59 -1.80
CA LYS A 61 2.03 7.54 -2.88
C LYS A 61 1.34 6.88 -4.07
N LEU A 62 1.78 5.70 -4.49
CA LEU A 62 1.17 4.97 -5.60
C LEU A 62 -0.31 4.66 -5.32
N ILE A 63 -0.63 4.25 -4.10
CA ILE A 63 -2.02 3.98 -3.69
C ILE A 63 -2.83 5.28 -3.66
N GLU A 64 -2.25 6.37 -3.16
CA GLU A 64 -2.89 7.69 -3.18
C GLU A 64 -3.21 8.13 -4.62
N ASP A 65 -2.25 8.00 -5.54
CA ASP A 65 -2.41 8.39 -6.95
C ASP A 65 -3.54 7.56 -7.61
N ILE A 66 -3.58 6.24 -7.35
CA ILE A 66 -4.68 5.35 -7.81
C ILE A 66 -6.01 5.81 -7.22
N MET A 67 -6.07 6.07 -5.91
CA MET A 67 -7.30 6.48 -5.23
C MET A 67 -7.84 7.80 -5.81
N GLN A 68 -6.98 8.80 -6.02
CA GLN A 68 -7.39 10.07 -6.61
C GLN A 68 -7.94 9.89 -8.03
N ASN A 69 -7.31 9.03 -8.84
CA ASN A 69 -7.80 8.71 -10.18
C ASN A 69 -9.16 7.99 -10.13
N VAL A 70 -9.33 7.01 -9.24
CA VAL A 70 -10.61 6.30 -9.04
C VAL A 70 -11.70 7.31 -8.67
N LEU A 71 -11.44 8.17 -7.69
CA LEU A 71 -12.41 9.17 -7.24
C LEU A 71 -12.76 10.17 -8.34
N LYS A 72 -11.79 10.59 -9.15
CA LYS A 72 -12.04 11.46 -10.30
C LYS A 72 -12.98 10.80 -11.32
N LEU A 73 -12.65 9.59 -11.79
CA LEU A 73 -13.48 8.85 -12.76
C LEU A 73 -14.85 8.51 -12.19
N LEU A 74 -14.92 8.18 -10.90
CA LEU A 74 -16.18 7.89 -10.22
C LEU A 74 -17.05 9.13 -10.13
N LYS A 75 -16.48 10.31 -9.89
CA LYS A 75 -17.23 11.57 -9.82
C LYS A 75 -17.86 11.94 -11.16
N GLU A 76 -17.19 11.64 -12.28
CA GLU A 76 -17.71 11.88 -13.62
C GLU A 76 -18.91 10.97 -13.95
N LYS A 77 -18.87 9.69 -13.55
CA LYS A 77 -19.93 8.71 -13.87
C LYS A 77 -21.00 8.54 -12.80
N SER A 78 -20.71 8.86 -11.55
CA SER A 78 -21.57 8.62 -10.38
C SER A 78 -21.34 9.68 -9.31
N PRO A 79 -21.65 10.97 -9.59
CA PRO A 79 -21.34 12.08 -8.69
C PRO A 79 -22.04 12.01 -7.33
N THR A 80 -23.15 11.28 -7.23
CA THR A 80 -23.94 11.09 -6.00
C THR A 80 -23.50 9.87 -5.19
N HIS A 81 -22.36 9.25 -5.54
CA HIS A 81 -21.86 8.07 -4.82
C HIS A 81 -21.56 8.41 -3.35
N GLU A 82 -21.97 7.52 -2.44
CA GLU A 82 -21.89 7.70 -0.98
C GLU A 82 -20.47 7.99 -0.46
N ILE A 83 -19.45 7.47 -1.14
CA ILE A 83 -18.03 7.75 -0.88
C ILE A 83 -17.70 9.25 -0.81
N PHE A 84 -18.41 10.11 -1.53
CA PHE A 84 -18.18 11.56 -1.52
C PHE A 84 -18.78 12.25 -0.29
N SER A 85 -19.66 11.57 0.45
CA SER A 85 -20.20 12.04 1.72
C SER A 85 -19.30 11.67 2.91
N ILE A 86 -18.27 10.87 2.68
CA ILE A 86 -17.34 10.42 3.73
C ILE A 86 -16.40 11.55 4.13
N SER A 87 -16.23 11.71 5.44
CA SER A 87 -15.33 12.73 5.99
C SER A 87 -13.86 12.45 5.66
N SER A 88 -13.06 13.51 5.52
CA SER A 88 -11.60 13.40 5.36
C SER A 88 -10.92 12.66 6.52
N LYS A 89 -11.48 12.76 7.74
CA LYS A 89 -11.03 12.02 8.92
C LYS A 89 -11.18 10.51 8.73
N GLN A 90 -12.31 10.07 8.18
CA GLN A 90 -12.56 8.65 7.91
C GLN A 90 -11.62 8.11 6.83
N PHE A 91 -11.39 8.84 5.74
CA PHE A 91 -10.38 8.47 4.74
C PHE A 91 -8.98 8.34 5.33
N SER A 92 -8.59 9.31 6.16
CA SER A 92 -7.29 9.30 6.83
C SER A 92 -7.14 8.11 7.78
N PHE A 93 -8.24 7.71 8.42
CA PHE A 93 -8.29 6.53 9.27
C PHE A 93 -8.09 5.26 8.46
N TRP A 94 -8.89 5.06 7.41
CA TRP A 94 -8.81 3.90 6.50
C TRP A 94 -7.45 3.71 5.85
N LYS A 95 -6.76 4.81 5.51
CA LYS A 95 -5.41 4.75 4.94
C LYS A 95 -4.39 4.02 5.82
N HIS A 96 -4.60 3.98 7.12
CA HIS A 96 -3.65 3.43 8.08
C HIS A 96 -4.20 2.27 8.90
N ASN A 97 -5.42 1.82 8.60
CA ASN A 97 -6.16 0.86 9.41
C ASN A 97 -6.94 -0.11 8.52
N ASN A 98 -6.89 -1.39 8.86
CA ASN A 98 -7.71 -2.43 8.28
C ASN A 98 -9.19 -2.08 8.46
N ILE A 99 -9.94 -2.30 7.38
CA ILE A 99 -11.37 -2.05 7.30
C ILE A 99 -12.06 -3.41 7.33
N HIS A 100 -12.83 -3.67 8.39
CA HIS A 100 -13.52 -4.95 8.56
C HIS A 100 -14.98 -4.90 8.10
N GLU A 101 -15.58 -3.71 8.13
CA GLU A 101 -16.97 -3.51 7.73
C GLU A 101 -17.06 -3.24 6.24
N ASN A 102 -18.11 -3.75 5.59
CA ASN A 102 -18.45 -3.33 4.25
C ASN A 102 -19.27 -2.04 4.32
N TYR A 103 -18.70 -0.92 3.87
CA TYR A 103 -19.33 0.40 3.93
C TYR A 103 -20.33 0.65 2.79
N TRP A 104 -20.31 -0.19 1.76
CA TRP A 104 -21.08 0.02 0.55
C TRP A 104 -21.86 -1.21 0.15
N GLY A 105 -23.10 -1.00 -0.29
CA GLY A 105 -23.88 -2.04 -0.95
C GLY A 105 -23.20 -2.52 -2.24
N GLU A 106 -23.64 -3.66 -2.76
CA GLU A 106 -23.05 -4.32 -3.94
C GLU A 106 -22.93 -3.37 -5.14
N THR A 107 -23.97 -2.57 -5.41
CA THR A 107 -23.98 -1.64 -6.54
C THR A 107 -22.88 -0.58 -6.42
N SER A 108 -22.78 0.08 -5.26
CA SER A 108 -21.77 1.09 -4.97
C SER A 108 -20.35 0.50 -5.00
N ALA A 109 -20.15 -0.67 -4.37
CA ALA A 109 -18.88 -1.40 -4.43
C ALA A 109 -18.48 -1.75 -5.87
N ARG A 110 -19.44 -2.18 -6.71
CA ARG A 110 -19.20 -2.47 -8.12
C ARG A 110 -18.80 -1.23 -8.91
N GLN A 111 -19.40 -0.07 -8.63
CA GLN A 111 -19.05 1.18 -9.30
C GLN A 111 -17.60 1.58 -9.03
N ILE A 112 -17.15 1.49 -7.77
CA ILE A 112 -15.75 1.71 -7.38
C ILE A 112 -14.84 0.71 -8.10
N LYS A 113 -15.16 -0.59 -8.01
CA LYS A 113 -14.36 -1.64 -8.65
C LYS A 113 -14.21 -1.41 -10.15
N CYS A 114 -15.29 -1.08 -10.86
CA CYS A 114 -15.23 -0.79 -12.29
C CYS A 114 -14.30 0.39 -12.62
N ARG A 115 -14.22 1.43 -11.78
CA ARG A 115 -13.25 2.53 -11.99
C ARG A 115 -11.83 2.11 -11.68
N LEU A 116 -11.64 1.25 -10.68
CA LEU A 116 -10.33 0.69 -10.38
C LEU A 116 -9.82 -0.20 -11.52
N ASP A 117 -10.68 -1.05 -12.06
CA ASP A 117 -10.37 -1.92 -13.20
C ASP A 117 -9.98 -1.08 -14.43
N ASP A 118 -10.70 0.02 -14.70
CA ASP A 118 -10.32 0.98 -15.76
C ASP A 118 -8.92 1.60 -15.56
N ILE A 119 -8.40 1.68 -14.33
CA ILE A 119 -7.08 2.26 -14.04
C ILE A 119 -5.98 1.21 -14.08
N ILE A 120 -6.28 -0.02 -13.64
CA ILE A 120 -5.30 -1.10 -13.54
C ILE A 120 -5.12 -1.83 -14.87
N LEU A 121 -6.20 -1.98 -15.65
CA LEU A 121 -6.22 -2.79 -16.88
C LEU A 121 -6.02 -1.98 -18.17
N ASN A 122 -6.07 -0.65 -18.09
CA ASN A 122 -5.63 0.24 -19.18
C ASN A 122 -4.13 0.52 -19.06
#